data_AF-A0A059DUC1-F1
#
_entry.id   AF-A0A059DUC1-F1
#
_cell.length_a   1.000
_cell.length_b   1.000
_cell.length_c   1.000
_cell.angle_alpha   90.00
_cell.angle_beta   90.00
_cell.angle_gamma   90.00
#
_symmetry.space_group_name_H-M   'P 1'
#
loop_
_entity.id
_entity.type
_entity.pdbx_description
1 polymer ?
#
loop_
_entity_poly.entity_id
_entity_poly.type
_entity_poly.pdbx_seq_one_letter_code
_entity_poly.pdbx_strand_id
1 'polypeptide(L)'
;MLTLSILAKMSSAAIAAGITACLTYGQYNVASGPNGSGLMPPASVLHSNARPEAVLDPLAEMADAFATLKQERAKADRNRAMVDWLTSLQTRFTVQRLETGLVYKVRYAPAGNAGAVLEDLVAVPYGTELPFAVSLHAAEDGAVRIEGLSCRGQENLGRVDAAAGDEAAQAAAMAEAEAYLRTPDPADPGLPADCLTVRLKRS
;
A
#
# COMPACT_ATOMS: atom_id res chain seq x y z
N MET A 1 -2.39 5.07 26.82
CA MET A 1 -1.05 5.28 27.39
C MET A 1 -0.04 4.47 26.57
N LEU A 2 0.74 5.16 25.73
CA LEU A 2 1.95 4.61 25.10
C LEU A 2 3.06 4.53 26.16
N THR A 3 3.75 3.40 26.24
CA THR A 3 5.10 3.31 26.84
C THR A 3 5.96 2.61 25.77
N LEU A 4 6.63 3.28 24.83
CA LEU A 4 7.59 4.40 24.92
C LEU A 4 8.85 4.08 25.77
N SER A 5 9.11 2.81 26.08
CA SER A 5 10.27 2.41 26.90
C SER A 5 11.56 2.15 26.11
N ILE A 6 11.50 1.99 24.78
CA ILE A 6 12.71 1.74 23.96
C ILE A 6 13.27 3.06 23.39
N LEU A 7 12.42 4.03 23.01
CA LEU A 7 12.88 5.34 22.52
C LEU A 7 13.43 6.25 23.64
N ALA A 8 12.94 6.12 24.88
CA ALA A 8 13.34 6.99 25.99
C ALA A 8 14.77 6.75 26.50
N LYS A 9 15.42 5.64 26.11
CA LYS A 9 16.78 5.29 26.50
C LYS A 9 17.85 5.68 25.48
N MET A 10 17.46 6.18 24.31
CA MET A 10 18.41 6.60 23.30
C MET A 10 18.66 8.10 23.44
N SER A 11 19.87 8.46 23.89
CA SER A 11 20.34 9.85 23.97
C SER A 11 20.09 10.55 22.63
N SER A 12 19.69 11.81 22.65
CA SER A 12 19.24 12.59 21.47
C SER A 12 20.23 12.53 20.30
N ALA A 13 21.52 12.33 20.60
CA ALA A 13 22.58 12.12 19.63
C ALA A 13 22.44 10.80 18.82
N ALA A 14 21.89 9.74 19.40
CA ALA A 14 21.67 8.46 18.72
C ALA A 14 20.45 8.49 17.80
N ILE A 15 19.41 9.24 18.16
CA ILE A 15 18.25 9.47 17.29
C ILE A 15 18.65 10.38 16.12
N ALA A 16 19.44 11.43 16.39
CA ALA A 16 20.02 12.26 15.34
C ALA A 16 20.93 11.44 14.41
N ALA A 17 21.82 10.60 14.95
CA ALA A 17 22.67 9.72 14.15
C ALA A 17 21.87 8.68 13.34
N GLY A 18 20.76 8.16 13.86
CA GLY A 18 19.87 7.25 13.12
C GLY A 18 19.14 7.93 11.96
N ILE A 19 18.65 9.16 12.15
CA ILE A 19 18.02 9.94 11.09
C ILE A 19 19.07 10.34 10.04
N THR A 20 20.27 10.76 10.47
CA THR A 20 21.38 11.05 9.57
C THR A 20 21.83 9.80 8.83
N ALA A 21 21.86 8.63 9.47
CA ALA A 21 22.18 7.35 8.82
C ALA A 21 21.13 6.95 7.78
N CYS A 22 19.83 7.13 8.02
CA CYS A 22 18.79 6.87 7.02
C CYS A 22 18.83 7.86 5.84
N LEU A 23 19.15 9.13 6.10
CA LEU A 23 19.33 10.13 5.04
C LEU A 23 20.62 9.91 4.25
N THR A 24 21.71 9.51 4.90
CA THR A 24 22.98 9.19 4.21
C THR A 24 22.95 7.83 3.52
N TYR A 25 22.27 6.80 4.03
CA TYR A 25 22.06 5.55 3.28
C TYR A 25 21.17 5.76 2.05
N GLY A 26 20.17 6.64 2.15
CA GLY A 26 19.40 7.12 1.00
C GLY A 26 20.29 7.83 -0.02
N GLN A 27 21.27 8.63 0.42
CA GLN A 27 22.26 9.26 -0.45
C GLN A 27 23.30 8.27 -1.00
N TYR A 28 23.63 7.19 -0.29
CA TYR A 28 24.50 6.14 -0.79
C TYR A 28 23.82 5.36 -1.92
N ASN A 29 22.55 5.00 -1.79
CA ASN A 29 21.82 4.34 -2.88
C ASN A 29 21.58 5.25 -4.11
N VAL A 30 21.53 6.58 -3.92
CA VAL A 30 21.50 7.55 -5.03
C VAL A 30 22.89 7.80 -5.63
N ALA A 31 23.97 7.54 -4.88
CA ALA A 31 25.35 7.65 -5.34
C ALA A 31 25.96 6.35 -5.89
N SER A 32 25.28 5.21 -5.70
CA SER A 32 25.72 3.89 -6.16
C SER A 32 24.66 3.21 -7.03
N GLY A 33 24.45 3.78 -8.23
CA GLY A 33 24.14 2.96 -9.40
C GLY A 33 25.32 2.03 -9.72
N PRO A 34 25.19 1.09 -10.68
CA PRO A 34 26.15 0.00 -10.90
C PRO A 34 27.60 0.42 -11.22
N ASN A 35 27.89 1.72 -11.33
CA ASN A 35 29.23 2.28 -11.28
C ASN A 35 29.23 3.47 -10.31
N GLY A 36 29.81 3.31 -9.11
CA GLY A 36 29.78 4.35 -8.08
C GLY A 36 30.47 5.64 -8.50
N SER A 37 29.83 6.78 -8.24
CA SER A 37 30.53 8.05 -8.00
C SER A 37 29.52 9.09 -7.48
N GLY A 38 29.39 9.12 -6.15
CA GLY A 38 28.97 10.35 -5.49
C GLY A 38 30.15 11.31 -5.43
N LEU A 39 29.84 12.60 -5.64
CA LEU A 39 30.70 13.79 -5.59
C LEU A 39 31.15 14.31 -6.96
N MET A 40 30.98 15.63 -7.10
CA MET A 40 31.25 16.52 -8.23
C MET A 40 32.26 16.04 -9.26
N PRO A 41 32.09 16.33 -10.57
CA PRO A 41 33.06 15.93 -11.57
C PRO A 41 34.40 16.64 -11.29
N PRO A 42 35.49 15.93 -10.92
CA PRO A 42 36.81 16.45 -11.25
C PRO A 42 37.02 16.18 -12.74
N ALA A 43 37.77 17.07 -13.37
CA ALA A 43 38.11 17.01 -14.78
C ALA A 43 38.42 15.58 -15.28
N SER A 44 37.72 15.17 -16.34
CA SER A 44 38.17 14.19 -17.34
C SER A 44 38.88 12.94 -16.82
N VAL A 45 38.13 11.91 -16.46
CA VAL A 45 38.65 10.53 -16.39
C VAL A 45 38.10 9.74 -17.57
N LEU A 46 38.89 9.70 -18.65
CA LEU A 46 38.69 8.79 -19.78
C LEU A 46 38.69 7.34 -19.26
N HIS A 47 37.51 6.72 -19.20
CA HIS A 47 37.38 5.28 -18.99
C HIS A 47 37.66 4.57 -20.32
N SER A 48 38.77 3.81 -20.42
CA SER A 48 39.15 3.14 -21.67
C SER A 48 38.26 1.93 -22.05
N ASN A 49 37.21 1.62 -21.27
CA ASN A 49 36.29 0.51 -21.50
C ASN A 49 34.81 0.93 -21.49
N ALA A 50 34.51 2.22 -21.68
CA ALA A 50 33.14 2.64 -21.95
C ALA A 50 32.68 2.02 -23.28
N ARG A 51 31.67 1.14 -23.23
CA ARG A 51 31.04 0.62 -24.46
C ARG A 51 30.56 1.83 -25.28
N PRO A 52 30.91 1.95 -26.58
CA PRO A 52 30.65 3.17 -27.36
C PRO A 52 29.17 3.46 -27.65
N GLU A 53 28.24 2.60 -27.22
CA GLU A 53 26.84 2.62 -27.69
C GLU A 53 25.80 2.81 -26.59
N ALA A 54 26.20 3.06 -25.34
CA ALA A 54 25.24 3.53 -24.33
C ALA A 54 25.05 5.04 -24.49
N VAL A 55 24.26 5.44 -25.48
CA VAL A 55 23.65 6.78 -25.49
C VAL A 55 22.61 6.79 -24.38
N LEU A 56 23.07 7.01 -23.14
CA LEU A 56 22.20 7.35 -22.03
C LEU A 56 21.69 8.75 -22.33
N ASP A 57 20.39 8.86 -22.63
CA ASP A 57 19.74 10.16 -22.75
C ASP A 57 19.53 10.70 -21.32
N PRO A 58 20.31 11.70 -20.87
CA PRO A 58 20.23 12.18 -19.49
C PRO A 58 18.86 12.78 -19.15
N LEU A 59 18.11 13.24 -20.17
CA LEU A 59 16.75 13.72 -19.99
C LEU A 59 15.78 12.56 -19.72
N ALA A 60 15.96 11.43 -20.40
CA ALA A 60 15.17 10.23 -20.18
C ALA A 60 15.43 9.64 -18.78
N GLU A 61 16.69 9.57 -18.35
CA GLU A 61 17.05 9.12 -16.98
C GLU A 61 16.46 10.04 -15.91
N MET A 62 16.55 11.36 -16.11
CA MET A 62 15.96 12.32 -15.19
C MET A 62 14.43 12.20 -15.14
N ALA A 63 13.76 12.01 -16.28
CA ALA A 63 12.32 11.81 -16.34
C ALA A 63 11.88 10.54 -15.58
N ASP A 64 12.62 9.45 -15.73
CA ASP A 64 12.37 8.20 -15.02
C ASP A 64 12.56 8.34 -13.50
N ALA A 65 13.63 9.03 -13.07
CA ALA A 65 13.85 9.34 -11.66
C ALA A 65 12.71 10.17 -11.06
N PHE A 66 12.21 11.18 -11.78
CA PHE A 66 11.05 11.97 -11.35
C PHE A 66 9.76 11.14 -11.31
N ALA A 67 9.55 10.24 -12.27
CA ALA A 67 8.40 9.35 -12.27
C ALA A 67 8.41 8.43 -11.06
N THR A 68 9.57 7.84 -10.74
CA THR A 68 9.78 6.99 -9.56
C THR A 68 9.49 7.75 -8.26
N LEU A 69 10.02 8.98 -8.11
CA LEU A 69 9.76 9.81 -6.93
C LEU A 69 8.28 10.15 -6.76
N LYS A 70 7.56 10.41 -7.86
CA LYS A 70 6.11 10.64 -7.83
C LYS A 70 5.35 9.40 -7.37
N GLN A 71 5.74 8.22 -7.84
CA GLN A 71 5.12 6.96 -7.44
C GLN A 71 5.34 6.65 -5.96
N GLU A 72 6.55 6.83 -5.45
CA GLU A 72 6.87 6.64 -4.03
C GLU A 72 6.12 7.62 -3.13
N ARG A 73 6.00 8.89 -3.56
CA ARG A 73 5.18 9.85 -2.84
C ARG A 73 3.70 9.47 -2.82
N ALA A 74 3.15 9.08 -3.97
CA ALA A 74 1.76 8.63 -4.05
C ALA A 74 1.50 7.40 -3.17
N LYS A 75 2.47 6.48 -3.07
CA LYS A 75 2.42 5.33 -2.15
C LYS A 75 2.39 5.78 -0.69
N ALA A 76 3.28 6.70 -0.30
CA ALA A 76 3.32 7.23 1.07
C ALA A 76 1.99 7.92 1.44
N ASP A 77 1.42 8.70 0.52
CA ASP A 77 0.13 9.37 0.72
C ASP A 77 -1.03 8.36 0.83
N ARG A 78 -1.05 7.31 0.00
CA ARG A 78 -2.04 6.21 0.11
C ARG A 78 -1.94 5.47 1.44
N ASN A 79 -0.72 5.16 1.89
CA ASN A 79 -0.49 4.51 3.17
C ASN A 79 -0.96 5.38 4.33
N ARG A 80 -0.75 6.70 4.25
CA ARG A 80 -1.28 7.64 5.23
C ARG A 80 -2.81 7.64 5.23
N ALA A 81 -3.45 7.72 4.07
CA ALA A 81 -4.91 7.66 3.97
C ALA A 81 -5.48 6.35 4.56
N MET A 82 -4.80 5.22 4.33
CA MET A 82 -5.16 3.92 4.91
C MET A 82 -5.06 3.95 6.45
N VAL A 83 -3.99 4.51 7.02
CA VAL A 83 -3.84 4.65 8.47
C VAL A 83 -4.89 5.58 9.05
N ASP A 84 -5.17 6.71 8.40
CA ASP A 84 -6.20 7.66 8.81
C ASP A 84 -7.59 7.00 8.80
N TRP A 85 -7.88 6.17 7.79
CA TRP A 85 -9.10 5.36 7.76
C TRP A 85 -9.13 4.33 8.89
N LEU A 86 -8.09 3.51 9.05
CA LEU A 86 -8.02 2.48 10.10
C LEU A 86 -8.17 3.08 11.51
N THR A 87 -7.60 4.25 11.76
CA THR A 87 -7.72 4.96 13.05
C THR A 87 -9.08 5.61 13.26
N SER A 88 -9.82 5.89 12.20
CA SER A 88 -11.20 6.39 12.27
C SER A 88 -12.22 5.29 12.59
N LEU A 89 -11.85 4.02 12.41
CA LEU A 89 -12.73 2.89 12.70
C LEU A 89 -13.01 2.80 14.20
N GLN A 90 -14.30 2.69 14.55
CA GLN A 90 -14.73 2.37 15.92
C GLN A 90 -14.75 0.87 16.21
N THR A 91 -14.34 0.05 15.23
CA THR A 91 -14.34 -1.41 15.33
C THR A 91 -12.92 -1.96 15.39
N ARG A 92 -12.79 -3.21 15.86
CA ARG A 92 -11.52 -3.94 15.84
C ARG A 92 -11.25 -4.45 14.43
N PHE A 93 -9.99 -4.41 14.05
CA PHE A 93 -9.49 -5.04 12.83
C PHE A 93 -8.35 -6.01 13.15
N THR A 94 -8.13 -6.95 12.26
CA THR A 94 -6.96 -7.83 12.28
C THR A 94 -6.17 -7.67 10.98
N VAL A 95 -4.90 -8.05 11.01
CA VAL A 95 -4.03 -7.94 9.84
C VAL A 95 -3.42 -9.30 9.56
N GLN A 96 -3.56 -9.76 8.33
CA GLN A 96 -2.90 -10.95 7.83
C GLN A 96 -1.76 -10.53 6.90
N ARG A 97 -0.56 -11.00 7.21
CA ARG A 97 0.63 -10.76 6.40
C ARG A 97 0.78 -11.87 5.38
N LEU A 98 0.93 -11.50 4.11
CA LEU A 98 1.21 -12.40 3.00
C LEU A 98 2.56 -12.03 2.38
N GLU A 99 3.03 -12.87 1.46
CA GLU A 99 4.28 -12.66 0.73
C GLU A 99 4.24 -11.39 -0.14
N THR A 100 3.10 -11.14 -0.78
CA THR A 100 2.92 -10.04 -1.74
C THR A 100 2.28 -8.78 -1.16
N GLY A 101 1.76 -8.84 0.07
CA GLY A 101 1.13 -7.69 0.71
C GLY A 101 0.52 -7.99 2.07
N LEU A 102 -0.42 -7.12 2.47
CA LEU A 102 -1.20 -7.21 3.70
C LEU A 102 -2.67 -7.30 3.38
N VAL A 103 -3.43 -8.04 4.18
CA VAL A 103 -4.90 -8.01 4.17
C VAL A 103 -5.39 -7.56 5.54
N TYR A 104 -6.04 -6.40 5.59
CA TYR A 104 -6.72 -5.90 6.78
C TYR A 104 -8.15 -6.43 6.79
N LYS A 105 -8.53 -7.15 7.85
CA LYS A 105 -9.90 -7.65 8.05
C LYS A 105 -10.60 -6.76 9.05
N VAL A 106 -11.62 -6.04 8.61
CA VAL A 106 -12.39 -5.11 9.41
C VAL A 106 -13.80 -5.65 9.56
N ARG A 107 -14.14 -6.17 10.74
CA ARG A 107 -15.48 -6.68 11.02
C ARG A 107 -16.32 -5.57 11.62
N TYR A 108 -17.49 -5.30 11.07
CA TYR A 108 -18.39 -4.30 11.61
C TYR A 108 -19.35 -4.95 12.62
N ALA A 109 -19.58 -4.26 13.74
CA ALA A 109 -20.69 -4.63 14.59
C ALA A 109 -21.98 -4.38 13.80
N PRO A 110 -22.99 -5.26 13.88
CA PRO A 110 -24.30 -4.99 13.32
C PRO A 110 -24.95 -3.85 14.12
N ALA A 111 -24.56 -2.61 13.82
CA ALA A 111 -25.33 -1.46 14.23
C ALA A 111 -26.60 -1.50 13.37
N GLY A 112 -27.78 -1.31 13.97
CA GLY A 112 -29.06 -1.35 13.27
C GLY A 112 -29.19 -0.39 12.06
N ASN A 113 -28.16 0.44 11.80
CA ASN A 113 -28.03 1.35 10.67
C ASN A 113 -26.68 1.22 9.90
N ALA A 114 -25.76 0.31 10.26
CA ALA A 114 -24.57 0.02 9.45
C ALA A 114 -25.01 -0.84 8.27
N GLY A 115 -25.46 -0.16 7.21
CA GLY A 115 -26.15 -0.78 6.08
C GLY A 115 -25.38 -1.94 5.48
N ALA A 116 -26.01 -3.12 5.45
CA ALA A 116 -25.62 -4.37 4.80
C ALA A 116 -24.18 -4.91 4.99
N VAL A 117 -23.14 -4.10 5.25
CA VAL A 117 -21.74 -4.53 5.25
C VAL A 117 -21.40 -5.22 6.55
N LEU A 118 -21.01 -6.49 6.46
CA LEU A 118 -20.61 -7.33 7.58
C LEU A 118 -19.10 -7.20 7.86
N GLU A 119 -18.29 -7.17 6.79
CA GLU A 119 -16.84 -7.19 6.87
C GLU A 119 -16.22 -6.56 5.62
N ASP A 120 -15.12 -5.83 5.79
CA ASP A 120 -14.25 -5.40 4.69
C ASP A 120 -12.89 -6.08 4.81
N LEU A 121 -12.43 -6.69 3.73
CA LEU A 121 -11.08 -7.24 3.58
C LEU A 121 -10.28 -6.35 2.64
N VAL A 122 -9.34 -5.58 3.16
CA VAL A 122 -8.55 -4.60 2.39
C VAL A 122 -7.17 -5.15 2.09
N ALA A 123 -6.95 -5.49 0.81
CA ALA A 123 -5.69 -5.90 0.24
C ALA A 123 -4.80 -4.69 -0.07
N VAL A 124 -3.61 -4.65 0.53
CA VAL A 124 -2.61 -3.59 0.34
C VAL A 124 -1.29 -4.21 -0.12
N PRO A 125 -0.88 -4.02 -1.39
CA PRO A 125 0.42 -4.46 -1.91
C PRO A 125 1.59 -3.80 -1.18
N TYR A 126 2.75 -4.46 -1.13
CA TYR A 126 3.96 -3.84 -0.57
C TYR A 126 4.62 -2.81 -1.50
N GLY A 127 4.38 -2.90 -2.81
CA GLY A 127 4.96 -2.02 -3.82
C GLY A 127 4.18 -0.70 -3.98
N THR A 128 4.29 -0.09 -5.15
CA THR A 128 3.61 1.18 -5.48
C THR A 128 2.21 0.97 -6.05
N GLU A 129 1.76 -0.26 -6.18
CA GLU A 129 0.47 -0.64 -6.75
C GLU A 129 -0.70 -0.14 -5.88
N LEU A 130 -1.91 -0.22 -6.44
CA LEU A 130 -3.11 0.28 -5.78
C LEU A 130 -3.67 -0.75 -4.79
N PRO A 131 -4.28 -0.30 -3.69
CA PRO A 131 -5.02 -1.19 -2.80
C PRO A 131 -6.40 -1.52 -3.36
N PHE A 132 -6.96 -2.64 -2.89
CA PHE A 132 -8.29 -3.14 -3.23
C PHE A 132 -9.01 -3.58 -1.96
N ALA A 133 -10.33 -3.52 -1.96
CA ALA A 133 -11.13 -4.04 -0.86
C ALA A 133 -12.20 -5.00 -1.36
N VAL A 134 -12.44 -6.05 -0.59
CA VAL A 134 -13.53 -6.98 -0.77
C VAL A 134 -14.51 -6.78 0.38
N SER A 135 -15.71 -6.31 0.07
CA SER A 135 -16.79 -6.07 1.04
C SER A 135 -17.77 -7.23 1.04
N LEU A 136 -18.07 -7.74 2.24
CA LEU A 136 -19.13 -8.71 2.47
C LEU A 136 -20.40 -7.99 2.87
N HIS A 137 -21.48 -8.20 2.11
CA HIS A 137 -22.79 -7.58 2.35
C HIS A 137 -23.84 -8.65 2.67
N ALA A 138 -24.54 -8.50 3.79
CA ALA A 138 -25.78 -9.20 4.07
C ALA A 138 -26.83 -8.86 3.01
N ALA A 139 -27.42 -9.89 2.40
CA ALA A 139 -28.58 -9.79 1.53
C ALA A 139 -29.88 -10.11 2.29
N GLU A 140 -31.01 -9.66 1.77
CA GLU A 140 -32.33 -9.81 2.41
C GLU A 140 -32.78 -11.28 2.57
N ASP A 141 -32.28 -12.19 1.72
CA ASP A 141 -32.56 -13.62 1.79
C ASP A 141 -31.57 -14.42 2.66
N GLY A 142 -30.75 -13.71 3.44
CA GLY A 142 -29.72 -14.30 4.31
C GLY A 142 -28.44 -14.71 3.58
N ALA A 143 -28.37 -14.56 2.26
CA ALA A 143 -27.13 -14.76 1.52
C ALA A 143 -26.13 -13.64 1.81
N VAL A 144 -24.85 -13.88 1.51
CA VAL A 144 -23.79 -12.87 1.57
C VAL A 144 -23.35 -12.53 0.14
N ARG A 145 -23.47 -11.26 -0.25
CA ARG A 145 -22.94 -10.74 -1.50
C ARG A 145 -21.49 -10.28 -1.29
N ILE A 146 -20.63 -10.61 -2.24
CA ILE A 146 -19.22 -10.22 -2.24
C ILE A 146 -19.02 -9.12 -3.30
N GLU A 147 -18.55 -7.95 -2.88
CA GLU A 147 -18.29 -6.83 -3.77
C GLU A 147 -16.81 -6.43 -3.74
N GLY A 148 -16.24 -6.20 -4.91
CA GLY A 148 -14.90 -5.65 -5.07
C GLY A 148 -14.95 -4.13 -5.16
N LEU A 149 -14.05 -3.45 -4.47
CA LEU A 149 -13.91 -2.00 -4.43
C LEU A 149 -12.47 -1.63 -4.75
N SER A 150 -12.29 -0.91 -5.85
CA SER A 150 -11.02 -0.27 -6.20
C SER A 150 -11.20 1.25 -6.24
N CYS A 151 -10.11 1.96 -6.52
CA CYS A 151 -10.18 3.39 -6.83
C CYS A 151 -10.89 3.69 -8.16
N ARG A 152 -11.04 2.68 -9.04
CA ARG A 152 -11.62 2.84 -10.38
C ARG A 152 -13.10 2.50 -10.44
N GLY A 153 -13.59 1.69 -9.50
CA GLY A 153 -14.98 1.28 -9.54
C GLY A 153 -15.32 0.18 -8.57
N GLN A 154 -16.56 -0.26 -8.64
CA GLN A 154 -17.08 -1.39 -7.87
C GLN A 154 -17.44 -2.50 -8.85
N GLU A 155 -17.18 -3.74 -8.44
CA GLU A 155 -17.55 -4.93 -9.18
C GLU A 155 -18.25 -5.95 -8.27
N ASN A 156 -19.10 -6.79 -8.85
CA ASN A 156 -19.72 -7.88 -8.14
C ASN A 156 -18.83 -9.13 -8.32
N LEU A 157 -18.27 -9.63 -7.23
CA LEU A 157 -17.37 -10.79 -7.23
C LEU A 157 -18.13 -12.10 -7.04
N GLY A 158 -19.33 -12.04 -6.45
CA GLY A 158 -20.19 -13.20 -6.34
C GLY A 158 -21.16 -13.14 -5.17
N ARG A 159 -21.72 -14.32 -4.86
CA ARG A 159 -22.71 -14.52 -3.81
C ARG A 159 -22.51 -15.87 -3.15
N VAL A 160 -22.61 -15.91 -1.83
CA VAL A 160 -22.54 -17.12 -1.01
C VAL A 160 -23.88 -17.31 -0.32
N ASP A 161 -24.44 -18.51 -0.48
CA ASP A 161 -25.74 -18.86 0.11
C ASP A 161 -25.69 -18.86 1.64
N ALA A 162 -26.81 -18.49 2.26
CA ALA A 162 -26.98 -18.48 3.72
C ALA A 162 -26.62 -19.82 4.37
N ALA A 163 -26.88 -20.93 3.68
CA ALA A 163 -26.63 -22.28 4.16
C ALA A 163 -25.14 -22.64 4.27
N ALA A 164 -24.26 -21.93 3.55
CA ALA A 164 -22.81 -22.14 3.62
C ALA A 164 -22.16 -21.47 4.84
N GLY A 165 -22.85 -20.51 5.46
CA GLY A 165 -22.42 -19.80 6.66
C GLY A 165 -21.35 -18.73 6.43
N ASP A 166 -21.09 -17.95 7.48
CA ASP A 166 -20.18 -16.80 7.47
C ASP A 166 -18.73 -17.18 7.09
N GLU A 167 -18.26 -18.36 7.53
CA GLU A 167 -16.90 -18.82 7.26
C GLU A 167 -16.65 -19.03 5.76
N ALA A 168 -17.66 -19.53 5.02
CA ALA A 168 -17.55 -19.72 3.58
C ALA A 168 -17.46 -18.38 2.85
N ALA A 169 -18.24 -17.39 3.27
CA ALA A 169 -18.18 -16.03 2.71
C ALA A 169 -16.83 -15.36 2.99
N GLN A 170 -16.31 -15.51 4.21
CA GLN A 170 -15.00 -14.97 4.58
C GLN A 170 -13.85 -15.66 3.81
N ALA A 171 -13.93 -16.98 3.62
CA ALA A 171 -12.95 -17.72 2.82
C ALA A 171 -12.97 -17.30 1.35
N ALA A 172 -14.15 -17.10 0.76
CA ALA A 172 -14.30 -16.61 -0.60
C ALA A 172 -13.73 -15.19 -0.75
N ALA A 173 -14.07 -14.27 0.15
CA ALA A 173 -13.53 -12.92 0.12
C ALA A 173 -12.01 -12.87 0.33
N MET A 174 -11.46 -13.74 1.20
CA MET A 174 -10.02 -13.86 1.36
C MET A 174 -9.36 -14.36 0.07
N ALA A 175 -9.94 -15.35 -0.60
CA ALA A 175 -9.41 -15.85 -1.85
C ALA A 175 -9.34 -14.75 -2.93
N GLU A 176 -10.36 -13.89 -3.01
CA GLU A 176 -10.37 -12.72 -3.91
C GLU A 176 -9.28 -11.69 -3.55
N ALA A 177 -9.14 -11.37 -2.26
CA ALA A 177 -8.11 -10.45 -1.78
C ALA A 177 -6.69 -10.99 -2.06
N GLU A 178 -6.46 -12.28 -1.84
CA GLU A 178 -5.19 -12.95 -2.16
C GLU A 178 -4.93 -13.02 -3.66
N ALA A 179 -5.96 -13.28 -4.47
CA ALA A 179 -5.85 -13.28 -5.93
C ALA A 179 -5.45 -11.89 -6.44
N TYR A 180 -6.07 -10.83 -5.92
CA TYR A 180 -5.71 -9.45 -6.25
C TYR A 180 -4.24 -9.16 -5.94
N LEU A 181 -3.74 -9.56 -4.76
CA LEU A 181 -2.35 -9.32 -4.37
C LEU A 181 -1.31 -10.05 -5.25
N ARG A 182 -1.70 -11.03 -6.06
CA ARG A 182 -0.78 -11.66 -7.04
C ARG A 182 -0.59 -10.81 -8.30
N THR A 183 -1.60 -10.03 -8.65
CA THR A 183 -1.62 -9.18 -9.85
C THR A 183 -2.38 -7.89 -9.55
N PRO A 184 -1.82 -7.02 -8.69
CA PRO A 184 -2.49 -5.79 -8.28
C PRO A 184 -2.52 -4.75 -9.40
N ASP A 185 -3.45 -3.80 -9.32
CA ASP A 185 -3.55 -2.74 -10.32
C ASP A 185 -2.31 -1.83 -10.29
N PRO A 186 -1.80 -1.41 -11.45
CA PRO A 186 -0.63 -0.54 -11.52
C PRO A 186 -0.90 0.79 -10.83
N ALA A 187 0.16 1.38 -10.29
CA ALA A 187 0.13 2.71 -9.71
C ALA A 187 -0.40 3.73 -10.73
N ASP A 188 -1.31 4.59 -10.29
CA ASP A 188 -1.80 5.71 -11.08
C ASP A 188 -1.61 7.02 -10.29
N PRO A 189 -0.62 7.86 -10.66
CA PRO A 189 -0.37 9.12 -9.96
C PRO A 189 -1.49 10.16 -10.18
N GLY A 190 -2.42 9.93 -11.11
CA GLY A 190 -3.59 10.77 -11.31
C GLY A 190 -4.73 10.50 -10.33
N LEU A 191 -4.70 9.38 -9.62
CA LEU A 191 -5.74 9.04 -8.63
C LEU A 191 -5.47 9.72 -7.29
N PRO A 192 -6.51 10.23 -6.60
CA PRO A 192 -6.39 10.72 -5.23
C PRO A 192 -5.85 9.63 -4.30
N ALA A 193 -5.01 9.99 -3.34
CA ALA A 193 -4.42 9.03 -2.41
C ALA A 193 -5.46 8.33 -1.51
N ASP A 194 -6.61 8.96 -1.27
CA ASP A 194 -7.68 8.45 -0.42
C ASP A 194 -8.81 7.76 -1.21
N CYS A 195 -8.63 7.56 -2.53
CA CYS A 195 -9.67 7.07 -3.45
C CYS A 195 -10.39 5.80 -2.96
N LEU A 196 -9.65 4.82 -2.43
CA LEU A 196 -10.26 3.61 -1.85
C LEU A 196 -10.91 3.92 -0.49
N THR A 197 -10.19 4.60 0.40
CA THR A 197 -10.66 4.86 1.76
C THR A 197 -11.90 5.74 1.84
N VAL A 198 -12.10 6.66 0.88
CA VAL A 198 -13.33 7.45 0.76
C VAL A 198 -14.52 6.55 0.46
N ARG A 199 -14.34 5.49 -0.33
CA ARG A 199 -15.39 4.51 -0.66
C ARG A 199 -15.67 3.55 0.50
N LEU A 200 -14.66 3.32 1.35
CA LEU A 200 -14.78 2.53 2.58
C LEU A 200 -15.35 3.32 3.76
N LYS A 201 -15.31 4.66 3.74
CA LYS A 201 -15.97 5.48 4.77
C LYS A 201 -17.48 5.28 4.68
N ARG A 202 -18.02 4.53 5.64
CA ARG A 202 -19.46 4.36 5.83
C ARG A 202 -19.93 5.50 6.74
N SER A 203 -20.79 6.38 6.20
CA SER A 203 -21.37 7.54 6.90
C SER A 203 -22.44 7.15 7.92
#